data_AF-A0AAW6CGL5-F1
#
_entry.id   AF-A0AAW6CGL5-F1
#
_cell.length_a   1.000
_cell.length_b   1.000
_cell.length_c   1.000
_cell.angle_alpha   90.00
_cell.angle_beta   90.00
_cell.angle_gamma   90.00
#
_symmetry.space_group_name_H-M   'P 1'
#
loop_
_entity.id
_entity.type
_entity.pdbx_description
1 polymer ?
#
loop_
_entity_poly.entity_id
_entity_poly.type
_entity_poly.pdbx_seq_one_letter_code
_entity_poly.pdbx_strand_id
1 'polypeptide(L)'
;MNLKPSTVCVSLPEVYSRRKLNALYREIPLKDTTSRLLRKYFNAMANLYGIIPLRKAYEIISAQCRHPVSKEEFLSFSEIARHECEEYCLLGADELYPGRKQTAPLDREIIDITLVDGDLNAYHEMRHSQGGKPYYIPDRAELLAFDDPFYCEPTPAADALLQFMERCLRLKHDRAAALLAEFVYAARCLDAGISEVMARLEGLGIHFRHRRDAERFCTLYQEFHNHMRLQCNRGYTPEELLSVHLPAARVPKSLSLGPNIKKALADGTMDAASLEKGLLDSPFHNERLRQSLLREITVSDGKTVHSVKVGRNDLCPCGSGQKYKKCCGR
;
A
#
# COMPACT_ATOMS: atom_id res chain seq x y z
N MET A 1 5.69 11.15 33.10
CA MET A 1 4.60 10.26 33.56
C MET A 1 4.53 9.11 32.57
N ASN A 2 4.83 7.90 33.05
CA ASN A 2 4.81 6.68 32.24
C ASN A 2 3.36 6.33 31.91
N LEU A 3 2.93 6.61 30.68
CA LEU A 3 1.70 6.04 30.13
C LEU A 3 1.98 4.56 29.88
N LYS A 4 1.40 3.69 30.72
CA LYS A 4 1.30 2.27 30.40
C LYS A 4 0.57 2.14 29.06
N PRO A 5 1.00 1.28 28.14
CA PRO A 5 0.19 0.95 26.97
C PRO A 5 -1.08 0.30 27.50
N SER A 6 -2.19 1.05 27.50
CA SER A 6 -3.51 0.48 27.69
C SER A 6 -3.75 -0.43 26.50
N THR A 7 -3.56 -1.73 26.70
CA THR A 7 -3.96 -2.76 25.74
C THR A 7 -5.48 -2.67 25.62
N VAL A 8 -5.97 -1.86 24.68
CA VAL A 8 -7.38 -1.78 24.35
C VAL A 8 -7.71 -3.10 23.68
N CYS A 9 -8.30 -4.03 24.44
CA CYS A 9 -8.82 -5.26 23.88
C CYS A 9 -10.08 -4.91 23.08
N VAL A 10 -9.99 -4.98 21.75
CA VAL A 10 -11.15 -4.79 20.86
C VAL A 10 -12.17 -5.87 21.21
N SER A 11 -13.41 -5.47 21.52
CA SER A 11 -14.49 -6.42 21.76
C SER A 11 -15.15 -6.73 20.43
N LEU A 12 -14.71 -7.81 19.78
CA LEU A 12 -15.31 -8.28 18.53
C LEU A 12 -16.75 -8.77 18.78
N PRO A 13 -17.68 -8.55 17.83
CA PRO A 13 -19.03 -9.10 17.90
C PRO A 13 -19.04 -10.63 18.04
N GLU A 14 -20.03 -11.15 18.75
CA GLU A 14 -20.24 -12.60 18.86
C GLU A 14 -20.49 -13.22 17.47
N VAL A 15 -19.75 -14.28 17.13
CA VAL A 15 -19.98 -15.05 15.90
C VAL A 15 -21.20 -15.96 16.09
N TYR A 16 -22.20 -15.82 15.23
CA TYR A 16 -23.42 -16.63 15.31
C TYR A 16 -23.28 -17.96 14.56
N SER A 17 -23.99 -18.98 15.06
CA SER A 17 -24.10 -20.25 14.34
C SER A 17 -24.78 -20.07 12.97
N ARG A 18 -24.38 -20.88 11.99
CA ARG A 18 -24.99 -20.88 10.64
C ARG A 18 -26.51 -21.02 10.66
N ARG A 19 -27.06 -21.79 11.61
CA ARG A 19 -28.52 -21.94 11.78
C ARG A 19 -29.18 -20.62 12.18
N LYS A 20 -28.56 -19.86 13.10
CA LYS A 20 -29.06 -18.55 13.57
C LYS A 20 -28.95 -17.51 12.45
N LEU A 21 -27.80 -17.43 11.76
CA LEU A 21 -27.62 -16.53 10.61
C LEU A 21 -28.66 -16.79 9.51
N ASN A 22 -28.88 -18.06 9.15
CA ASN A 22 -29.89 -18.43 8.15
C ASN A 22 -31.33 -18.09 8.58
N ALA A 23 -31.62 -18.04 9.88
CA ALA A 23 -32.93 -17.60 10.36
C ALA A 23 -33.09 -16.08 10.19
N LEU A 24 -32.10 -15.31 10.65
CA LEU A 24 -32.09 -13.84 10.53
C LEU A 24 -32.16 -13.37 9.08
N TYR A 25 -31.42 -14.00 8.16
CA TYR A 25 -31.47 -13.64 6.74
C TYR A 25 -32.81 -13.92 6.06
N ARG A 26 -33.66 -14.81 6.61
CA ARG A 26 -35.02 -15.03 6.09
C ARG A 26 -36.02 -13.98 6.57
N GLU A 27 -35.70 -13.27 7.64
CA GLU A 27 -36.58 -12.26 8.24
C GLU A 27 -36.45 -10.90 7.56
N ILE A 28 -35.31 -10.63 6.91
CA ILE A 28 -35.08 -9.38 6.18
C ILE A 28 -35.60 -9.48 4.74
N PRO A 29 -36.09 -8.39 4.13
CA PRO A 29 -36.66 -8.39 2.78
C PRO A 29 -35.59 -8.46 1.66
N LEU A 30 -34.50 -9.20 1.87
CA LEU A 30 -33.42 -9.38 0.89
C LEU A 30 -33.40 -10.78 0.30
N LYS A 31 -33.25 -10.85 -1.03
CA LYS A 31 -33.02 -12.13 -1.72
C LYS A 31 -31.65 -12.68 -1.33
N ASP A 32 -31.54 -13.99 -1.18
CA ASP A 32 -30.28 -14.67 -0.86
C ASP A 32 -29.16 -14.37 -1.87
N THR A 33 -29.50 -14.21 -3.16
CA THR A 33 -28.55 -13.78 -4.20
C THR A 33 -27.99 -12.38 -3.95
N THR A 34 -28.82 -11.48 -3.40
CA THR A 34 -28.42 -10.11 -3.07
C THR A 34 -27.54 -10.11 -1.82
N SER A 35 -27.89 -10.87 -0.78
CA SER A 35 -27.06 -11.01 0.42
C SER A 35 -25.68 -11.59 0.09
N ARG A 36 -25.62 -12.63 -0.77
CA ARG A 36 -24.36 -13.18 -1.27
C ARG A 36 -23.52 -12.15 -2.04
N LEU A 37 -24.16 -11.31 -2.85
CA LEU A 37 -23.46 -10.24 -3.57
C LEU A 37 -22.92 -9.16 -2.61
N LEU A 38 -23.71 -8.74 -1.61
CA LEU A 38 -23.26 -7.76 -0.61
C LEU A 38 -22.07 -8.29 0.19
N ARG A 39 -22.07 -9.58 0.54
CA ARG A 39 -20.92 -10.21 1.21
C ARG A 39 -19.65 -10.18 0.35
N LYS A 40 -19.75 -10.51 -0.94
CA LYS A 40 -18.63 -10.37 -1.90
C LYS A 40 -18.12 -8.94 -1.97
N TYR A 41 -19.01 -7.95 -1.94
CA TYR A 41 -18.59 -6.55 -1.86
C TYR A 41 -17.84 -6.23 -0.58
N PHE A 42 -18.28 -6.75 0.58
CA PHE A 42 -17.60 -6.48 1.85
C PHE A 42 -16.21 -7.12 1.89
N ASN A 43 -16.07 -8.37 1.45
CA ASN A 43 -14.76 -9.03 1.28
C ASN A 43 -13.85 -8.25 0.33
N ALA A 44 -14.35 -7.93 -0.86
CA ALA A 44 -13.60 -7.14 -1.85
C ALA A 44 -13.15 -5.78 -1.32
N MET A 45 -14.02 -5.09 -0.60
CA MET A 45 -13.72 -3.78 -0.02
C MET A 45 -12.75 -3.86 1.16
N ALA A 46 -12.84 -4.90 1.99
CA ALA A 46 -11.84 -5.18 3.03
C ALA A 46 -10.47 -5.44 2.38
N ASN A 47 -10.40 -6.33 1.40
CA ASN A 47 -9.15 -6.67 0.71
C ASN A 47 -8.53 -5.48 -0.04
N LEU A 48 -9.34 -4.66 -0.73
CA LEU A 48 -8.86 -3.53 -1.52
C LEU A 48 -8.53 -2.30 -0.65
N TYR A 49 -9.35 -1.99 0.35
CA TYR A 49 -9.26 -0.74 1.10
C TYR A 49 -8.71 -0.91 2.50
N GLY A 50 -8.75 -2.10 3.09
CA GLY A 50 -8.42 -2.38 4.49
C GLY A 50 -9.46 -1.81 5.46
N ILE A 51 -9.83 -0.54 5.28
CA ILE A 51 -10.81 0.16 6.12
C ILE A 51 -11.71 1.03 5.24
N ILE A 52 -13.02 0.84 5.34
CA ILE A 52 -14.01 1.68 4.65
C ILE A 52 -15.30 1.86 5.47
N PRO A 53 -15.84 3.08 5.62
CA PRO A 53 -17.14 3.30 6.25
C PRO A 53 -18.29 2.70 5.44
N LEU A 54 -19.28 2.11 6.12
CA LEU A 54 -20.50 1.57 5.51
C LEU A 54 -21.22 2.62 4.65
N ARG A 55 -21.17 3.89 5.04
CA ARG A 55 -21.66 5.01 4.23
C ARG A 55 -21.02 5.07 2.84
N LYS A 56 -19.69 4.91 2.75
CA LYS A 56 -18.96 4.93 1.48
C LYS A 56 -19.13 3.63 0.71
N ALA A 57 -19.15 2.49 1.41
CA ALA A 57 -19.45 1.20 0.82
C ALA A 57 -20.84 1.20 0.14
N TYR A 58 -21.86 1.71 0.83
CA TYR A 58 -23.22 1.84 0.28
C TYR A 58 -23.27 2.75 -0.95
N GLU A 59 -22.54 3.87 -0.94
CA GLU A 59 -22.42 4.78 -2.09
C GLU A 59 -21.87 4.03 -3.32
N ILE A 60 -20.76 3.30 -3.16
CA ILE A 60 -20.12 2.55 -4.25
C ILE A 60 -21.04 1.44 -4.77
N ILE A 61 -21.60 0.61 -3.87
CA ILE A 61 -22.47 -0.50 -4.23
C ILE A 61 -23.72 0.01 -4.96
N SER A 62 -24.33 1.08 -4.46
CA SER A 62 -25.52 1.67 -5.06
C SER A 62 -25.25 2.22 -6.46
N ALA A 63 -24.06 2.81 -6.68
CA ALA A 63 -23.67 3.32 -7.99
C ALA A 63 -23.40 2.21 -9.02
N GLN A 64 -22.95 1.03 -8.56
CA GLN A 64 -22.61 -0.10 -9.45
C GLN A 64 -23.78 -1.07 -9.70
N CYS A 65 -24.86 -0.99 -8.92
CA CYS A 65 -26.01 -1.88 -9.04
C CYS A 65 -27.11 -1.28 -9.90
N ARG A 66 -27.58 -2.01 -10.92
CA ARG A 66 -28.73 -1.60 -11.76
C ARG A 66 -30.03 -1.43 -10.95
N HIS A 67 -30.19 -2.26 -9.92
CA HIS A 67 -31.27 -2.17 -8.93
C HIS A 67 -30.62 -2.09 -7.56
N PRO A 68 -30.33 -0.88 -7.05
CA PRO A 68 -29.66 -0.71 -5.78
C PRO A 68 -30.56 -1.20 -4.64
N VAL A 69 -29.94 -1.85 -3.65
CA VAL A 69 -30.61 -2.14 -2.38
C VAL A 69 -30.97 -0.84 -1.68
N SER A 70 -32.11 -0.82 -1.00
CA SER A 70 -32.45 0.32 -0.15
C SER A 70 -31.47 0.43 1.01
N LYS A 71 -31.37 1.62 1.60
CA LYS A 71 -30.53 1.87 2.77
C LYS A 71 -30.93 1.00 3.96
N GLU A 72 -32.22 0.74 4.15
CA GLU A 72 -32.74 -0.09 5.24
C GLU A 72 -32.37 -1.57 5.04
N GLU A 73 -32.51 -2.09 3.82
CA GLU A 73 -32.08 -3.44 3.47
C GLU A 73 -30.56 -3.60 3.67
N PHE A 74 -29.77 -2.63 3.22
CA PHE A 74 -28.31 -2.63 3.38
C PHE A 74 -27.90 -2.64 4.86
N LEU A 75 -28.54 -1.80 5.69
CA LEU A 75 -28.28 -1.77 7.13
C LEU A 75 -28.71 -3.07 7.82
N SER A 76 -29.86 -3.63 7.43
CA SER A 76 -30.34 -4.92 7.95
C SER A 76 -29.39 -6.06 7.62
N PHE A 77 -28.87 -6.09 6.38
CA PHE A 77 -27.81 -7.02 6.00
C PHE A 77 -26.54 -6.81 6.83
N SER A 78 -26.06 -5.56 6.94
CA SER A 78 -24.82 -5.22 7.65
C SER A 78 -24.89 -5.59 9.13
N GLU A 79 -26.07 -5.45 9.74
CA GLU A 79 -26.31 -5.83 11.13
C GLU A 79 -26.11 -7.32 11.36
N ILE A 80 -26.62 -8.16 10.46
CA ILE A 80 -26.43 -9.62 10.53
C ILE A 80 -24.98 -9.97 10.16
N ALA A 81 -24.43 -9.31 9.14
CA ALA A 81 -23.08 -9.55 8.62
C ALA A 81 -21.99 -9.37 9.69
N ARG A 82 -22.19 -8.50 10.69
CA ARG A 82 -21.19 -8.32 11.77
C ARG A 82 -20.95 -9.60 12.59
N HIS A 83 -21.93 -10.50 12.59
CA HIS A 83 -21.91 -11.74 13.37
C HIS A 83 -21.49 -12.95 12.52
N GLU A 84 -21.03 -12.70 11.30
CA GLU A 84 -20.48 -13.72 10.41
C GLU A 84 -19.02 -14.03 10.75
N CYS A 85 -18.52 -15.14 10.22
CA CYS A 85 -17.12 -15.53 10.32
C CYS A 85 -16.44 -15.27 8.96
N GLU A 86 -16.24 -14.01 8.63
CA GLU A 86 -15.59 -13.56 7.39
C GLU A 86 -14.21 -12.95 7.70
N GLU A 87 -13.43 -12.66 6.67
CA GLU A 87 -12.09 -12.02 6.80
C GLU A 87 -12.16 -10.51 7.06
N TYR A 88 -13.34 -10.00 7.42
CA TYR A 88 -13.57 -8.63 7.85
C TYR A 88 -14.45 -8.59 9.10
N CYS A 89 -14.40 -7.46 9.80
CA CYS A 89 -15.32 -7.13 10.87
C CYS A 89 -16.05 -5.80 10.58
N LEU A 90 -17.20 -5.60 11.25
CA LEU A 90 -17.99 -4.38 11.18
C LEU A 90 -18.02 -3.72 12.55
N LEU A 91 -17.21 -2.69 12.73
CA LEU A 91 -17.03 -2.04 14.03
C LEU A 91 -17.31 -0.54 13.97
N GLY A 92 -17.94 -0.02 15.02
CA GLY A 92 -18.04 1.40 15.31
C GLY A 92 -16.89 1.91 16.17
N ALA A 93 -16.78 3.24 16.28
CA ALA A 93 -15.79 3.88 17.15
C ALA A 93 -16.00 3.56 18.64
N ASP A 94 -17.22 3.23 19.06
CA ASP A 94 -17.56 2.76 20.41
C ASP A 94 -17.12 1.34 20.70
N GLU A 95 -17.04 0.49 19.67
CA GLU A 95 -16.55 -0.88 19.77
C GLU A 95 -15.01 -0.91 19.74
N LEU A 96 -14.39 -0.01 18.96
CA LEU A 96 -12.94 0.16 18.90
C LEU A 96 -12.37 0.88 20.13
N TYR A 97 -13.11 1.84 20.70
CA TYR A 97 -12.65 2.64 21.85
C TYR A 97 -13.73 2.66 22.94
N PRO A 98 -13.61 1.81 23.98
CA PRO A 98 -14.55 1.78 25.09
C PRO A 98 -14.75 3.17 25.72
N GLY A 99 -16.01 3.54 25.94
CA GLY A 99 -16.38 4.84 26.53
C GLY A 99 -16.70 5.96 25.51
N ARG A 100 -16.62 5.70 24.20
CA ARG A 100 -17.18 6.60 23.18
C ARG A 100 -18.71 6.52 23.14
N LYS A 101 -19.33 7.53 22.51
CA LYS A 101 -20.76 7.50 22.19
C LYS A 101 -21.02 6.43 21.13
N GLN A 102 -22.19 5.80 21.22
CA GLN A 102 -22.65 4.81 20.27
C GLN A 102 -22.53 5.33 18.83
N THR A 103 -21.87 4.55 17.98
CA THR A 103 -21.71 4.89 16.55
C THR A 103 -23.03 4.61 15.83
N ALA A 104 -23.44 5.54 14.96
CA ALA A 104 -24.59 5.30 14.11
C ALA A 104 -24.31 4.11 13.18
N PRO A 105 -25.30 3.24 12.86
CA PRO A 105 -25.05 2.03 12.09
C PRO A 105 -24.32 2.25 10.76
N LEU A 106 -24.60 3.35 10.05
CA LEU A 106 -23.98 3.67 8.77
C LEU A 106 -22.55 4.24 8.88
N ASP A 107 -22.14 4.65 10.08
CA ASP A 107 -20.80 5.17 10.35
C ASP A 107 -19.87 4.08 10.91
N ARG A 108 -20.35 2.85 11.07
CA ARG A 108 -19.48 1.68 11.26
C ARG A 108 -18.66 1.43 10.02
N GLU A 109 -17.55 0.73 10.21
CA GLU A 109 -16.57 0.48 9.16
C GLU A 109 -16.39 -1.01 8.92
N ILE A 110 -16.27 -1.36 7.64
CA ILE A 110 -15.73 -2.64 7.20
C ILE A 110 -14.23 -2.55 7.40
N ILE A 111 -13.68 -3.44 8.22
CA ILE A 111 -12.26 -3.46 8.60
C ILE A 111 -11.74 -4.86 8.32
N ASP A 112 -10.67 -4.96 7.52
CA ASP A 112 -9.88 -6.19 7.35
C ASP A 112 -9.50 -6.75 8.72
N ILE A 113 -9.78 -8.04 8.95
CA ILE A 113 -9.64 -8.65 10.28
C ILE A 113 -8.19 -8.60 10.79
N THR A 114 -7.20 -8.57 9.89
CA THR A 114 -5.78 -8.51 10.25
C THR A 114 -5.39 -7.19 10.94
N LEU A 115 -6.16 -6.12 10.71
CA LEU A 115 -5.89 -4.81 11.30
C LEU A 115 -6.30 -4.70 12.77
N VAL A 116 -7.16 -5.61 13.24
CA VAL A 116 -7.70 -5.65 14.60
C VAL A 116 -7.37 -6.95 15.32
N ASP A 117 -6.43 -7.73 14.78
CA ASP A 117 -5.94 -8.95 15.41
C ASP A 117 -4.98 -8.60 16.56
N GLY A 118 -5.34 -9.01 17.78
CA GLY A 118 -4.58 -8.74 19.00
C GLY A 118 -4.72 -7.32 19.55
N ASP A 119 -4.26 -6.30 18.82
CA ASP A 119 -4.32 -4.89 19.23
C ASP A 119 -4.72 -3.94 18.08
N LEU A 120 -4.73 -2.64 18.33
CA LEU A 120 -5.15 -1.61 17.36
C LEU A 120 -3.99 -0.91 16.63
N ASN A 121 -2.74 -1.34 16.82
CA ASN A 121 -1.59 -0.65 16.24
C ASN A 121 -1.63 -0.68 14.70
N ALA A 122 -1.86 -1.85 14.11
CA ALA A 122 -1.98 -2.00 12.65
C ALA A 122 -3.13 -1.15 12.09
N TYR A 123 -4.30 -1.17 12.75
CA TYR A 123 -5.42 -0.31 12.41
C TYR A 123 -5.06 1.19 12.47
N HIS A 124 -4.35 1.63 13.51
CA HIS A 124 -3.95 3.03 13.68
C HIS A 124 -2.94 3.48 12.61
N GLU A 125 -1.95 2.64 12.31
CA GLU A 125 -0.96 2.88 11.27
C GLU A 125 -1.63 2.95 9.89
N MET A 126 -2.52 2.01 9.58
CA MET A 126 -3.31 2.01 8.35
C MET A 126 -4.13 3.30 8.22
N ARG A 127 -4.83 3.73 9.27
CA ARG A 127 -5.60 4.99 9.28
C ARG A 127 -4.74 6.22 9.03
N HIS A 128 -3.57 6.26 9.67
CA HIS A 128 -2.63 7.34 9.49
C HIS A 128 -2.16 7.40 8.03
N SER A 129 -1.74 6.26 7.47
CA SER A 129 -1.28 6.15 6.08
C SER A 129 -2.37 6.49 5.05
N GLN A 130 -3.64 6.19 5.34
CA GLN A 130 -4.78 6.52 4.49
C GLN A 130 -5.24 7.98 4.59
N GLY A 131 -4.73 8.74 5.57
CA GLY A 131 -5.16 10.11 5.85
C GLY A 131 -5.11 11.01 4.62
N GLY A 132 -6.23 11.66 4.28
CA GLY A 132 -6.33 12.61 3.18
C GLY A 132 -6.41 12.00 1.77
N LYS A 133 -6.21 10.68 1.61
CA LYS A 133 -6.28 10.02 0.29
C LYS A 133 -7.75 9.80 -0.15
N PRO A 134 -8.10 10.00 -1.43
CA PRO A 134 -9.41 9.57 -1.94
C PRO A 134 -9.47 8.03 -2.02
N TYR A 135 -10.68 7.47 -2.16
CA TYR A 135 -10.84 6.06 -2.51
C TYR A 135 -10.71 5.90 -4.03
N TYR A 136 -9.88 4.95 -4.46
CA TYR A 136 -9.92 4.45 -5.82
C TYR A 136 -11.23 3.67 -5.99
N ILE A 137 -12.03 3.96 -7.02
CA ILE A 137 -13.30 3.29 -7.27
C ILE A 137 -13.19 2.53 -8.60
N PRO A 138 -12.91 1.22 -8.57
CA PRO A 138 -12.90 0.39 -9.78
C PRO A 138 -14.29 0.22 -10.36
N ASP A 139 -14.36 -0.34 -11.57
CA ASP A 139 -15.62 -0.88 -12.05
C ASP A 139 -16.10 -2.08 -11.21
N ARG A 140 -17.32 -2.54 -11.45
CA ARG A 140 -17.92 -3.62 -10.67
C ARG A 140 -17.16 -4.95 -10.79
N ALA A 141 -16.67 -5.29 -11.98
CA ALA A 141 -16.01 -6.56 -12.20
C ALA A 141 -14.63 -6.57 -11.55
N GLU A 142 -13.89 -5.47 -11.71
CA GLU A 142 -12.59 -5.28 -11.06
C GLU A 142 -12.73 -5.27 -9.52
N LEU A 143 -13.70 -4.53 -8.96
CA LEU A 143 -13.91 -4.52 -7.51
C LEU A 143 -14.18 -5.94 -6.98
N LEU A 144 -15.10 -6.68 -7.61
CA LEU A 144 -15.46 -8.02 -7.15
C LEU A 144 -14.36 -9.07 -7.37
N ALA A 145 -13.31 -8.78 -8.15
CA ALA A 145 -12.14 -9.66 -8.25
C ALA A 145 -11.35 -9.70 -6.93
N PHE A 146 -11.37 -8.61 -6.16
CA PHE A 146 -10.77 -8.54 -4.82
C PHE A 146 -11.52 -9.35 -3.76
N ASP A 147 -12.64 -10.02 -4.08
CA ASP A 147 -13.25 -11.02 -3.19
C ASP A 147 -12.25 -12.15 -2.85
N ASP A 148 -11.29 -12.41 -3.74
CA ASP A 148 -10.11 -13.23 -3.47
C ASP A 148 -8.98 -12.36 -2.90
N PRO A 149 -8.54 -12.56 -1.64
CA PRO A 149 -7.46 -11.76 -1.05
C PRO A 149 -6.12 -11.94 -1.77
N PHE A 150 -5.95 -13.04 -2.51
CA PHE A 150 -4.75 -13.36 -3.29
C PHE A 150 -4.83 -12.88 -4.75
N TYR A 151 -5.93 -12.22 -5.13
CA TYR A 151 -6.08 -11.68 -6.47
C TYR A 151 -4.93 -10.74 -6.83
N CYS A 152 -4.23 -11.07 -7.90
CA CYS A 152 -3.17 -10.27 -8.51
C CYS A 152 -3.69 -9.67 -9.81
N GLU A 153 -3.59 -8.36 -9.94
CA GLU A 153 -3.92 -7.65 -11.16
C GLU A 153 -3.00 -8.12 -12.30
N PRO A 154 -3.52 -8.37 -13.51
CA PRO A 154 -2.72 -8.84 -14.64
C PRO A 154 -1.90 -7.69 -15.22
N THR A 155 -0.73 -7.43 -14.63
CA THR A 155 0.18 -6.36 -15.03
C THR A 155 1.47 -6.91 -15.64
N PRO A 156 2.11 -6.19 -16.58
CA PRO A 156 3.43 -6.57 -17.09
C PRO A 156 4.49 -6.71 -15.99
N ALA A 157 4.36 -5.95 -14.90
CA ALA A 157 5.27 -6.02 -13.76
C ALA A 157 5.10 -7.33 -12.97
N ALA A 158 3.86 -7.78 -12.73
CA ALA A 158 3.57 -9.08 -12.11
C ALA A 158 4.11 -10.23 -12.98
N ASP A 159 3.87 -10.18 -14.29
CA ASP A 159 4.38 -11.17 -15.25
C ASP A 159 5.91 -11.24 -15.26
N ALA A 160 6.58 -10.08 -15.21
CA ALA A 160 8.03 -10.01 -15.19
C ALA A 160 8.62 -10.60 -13.90
N LEU A 161 7.99 -10.34 -12.75
CA LEU A 161 8.40 -10.91 -11.47
C LEU A 161 8.19 -12.44 -11.44
N LEU A 162 7.04 -12.92 -11.93
CA LEU A 162 6.75 -14.35 -12.05
C LEU A 162 7.78 -15.07 -12.93
N GLN A 163 8.02 -14.55 -14.13
CA GLN A 163 9.01 -15.12 -15.06
C GLN A 163 10.43 -15.12 -14.49
N PHE A 164 10.78 -14.11 -13.69
CA PHE A 164 12.06 -14.08 -12.99
C PHE A 164 12.14 -15.22 -11.96
N MET A 165 11.11 -15.43 -11.15
CA MET A 165 11.08 -16.51 -10.17
C MET A 165 11.18 -17.90 -10.83
N GLU A 166 10.53 -18.10 -11.98
CA GLU A 166 10.63 -19.36 -12.73
C GLU A 166 12.04 -19.60 -13.30
N ARG A 167 12.65 -18.58 -13.91
CA ARG A 167 13.91 -18.74 -14.65
C ARG A 167 15.14 -18.64 -13.77
N CYS A 168 15.19 -17.63 -12.90
CA CYS A 168 16.37 -17.32 -12.08
C CYS A 168 16.34 -18.10 -10.75
N LEU A 169 15.18 -18.23 -10.10
CA LEU A 169 15.02 -18.99 -8.87
C LEU A 169 14.67 -20.48 -9.12
N ARG A 170 14.45 -20.86 -10.38
CA ARG A 170 14.15 -22.24 -10.82
C ARG A 170 12.91 -22.82 -10.13
N LEU A 171 11.94 -21.98 -9.81
CA LEU A 171 10.67 -22.43 -9.25
C LEU A 171 9.79 -22.99 -10.38
N LYS A 172 9.06 -24.07 -10.10
CA LYS A 172 7.97 -24.51 -10.97
C LYS A 172 6.88 -23.44 -11.00
N HIS A 173 6.15 -23.34 -12.12
CA HIS A 173 5.09 -22.35 -12.31
C HIS A 173 4.14 -22.26 -11.11
N ASP A 174 3.55 -23.38 -10.68
CA ASP A 174 2.61 -23.39 -9.54
C ASP A 174 3.21 -22.85 -8.24
N ARG A 175 4.50 -23.14 -7.98
CA ARG A 175 5.21 -22.64 -6.79
C ARG A 175 5.53 -21.16 -6.91
N ALA A 176 5.90 -20.69 -8.10
CA ALA A 176 6.16 -19.28 -8.35
C ALA A 176 4.86 -18.45 -8.26
N ALA A 177 3.75 -18.98 -8.79
CA ALA A 177 2.43 -18.37 -8.71
C ALA A 177 1.92 -18.28 -7.26
N ALA A 178 2.04 -19.36 -6.49
CA ALA A 178 1.69 -19.35 -5.07
C ALA A 178 2.53 -18.35 -4.26
N LEU A 179 3.82 -18.22 -4.58
CA LEU A 179 4.70 -17.26 -3.92
C LEU A 179 4.37 -15.81 -4.33
N LEU A 180 4.02 -15.57 -5.59
CA LEU A 180 3.53 -14.26 -6.03
C LEU A 180 2.24 -13.87 -5.30
N ALA A 181 1.28 -14.79 -5.18
CA ALA A 181 0.06 -14.60 -4.42
C ALA A 181 0.34 -14.25 -2.94
N GLU A 182 1.33 -14.90 -2.33
CA GLU A 182 1.77 -14.57 -0.97
C GLU A 182 2.34 -13.15 -0.88
N PHE A 183 3.17 -12.73 -1.85
CA PHE A 183 3.71 -11.37 -1.92
C PHE A 183 2.63 -10.32 -2.13
N VAL A 184 1.63 -10.62 -2.97
CA VAL A 184 0.46 -9.77 -3.19
C VAL A 184 -0.24 -9.51 -1.86
N TYR A 185 -0.55 -10.58 -1.11
CA TYR A 185 -1.23 -10.47 0.17
C TYR A 185 -0.39 -9.70 1.20
N ALA A 186 0.90 -10.04 1.32
CA ALA A 186 1.80 -9.40 2.28
C ALA A 186 1.97 -7.90 2.01
N ALA A 187 2.17 -7.49 0.75
CA ALA A 187 2.32 -6.09 0.42
C ALA A 187 0.99 -5.32 0.54
N ARG A 188 -0.13 -5.90 0.07
CA ARG A 188 -1.43 -5.21 0.05
C ARG A 188 -2.02 -5.05 1.45
N CYS A 189 -2.04 -6.11 2.25
CA CYS A 189 -2.76 -6.18 3.51
C CYS A 189 -1.88 -5.93 4.74
N LEU A 190 -0.59 -6.27 4.67
CA LEU A 190 0.34 -6.14 5.80
C LEU A 190 1.37 -5.02 5.63
N ASP A 191 1.28 -4.24 4.54
CA ASP A 191 2.24 -3.18 4.17
C ASP A 191 3.70 -3.69 4.13
N ALA A 192 3.88 -4.98 3.79
CA ALA A 192 5.18 -5.63 3.80
C ALA A 192 6.08 -5.11 2.67
N GLY A 193 7.29 -4.67 3.04
CA GLY A 193 8.29 -4.18 2.12
C GLY A 193 9.16 -5.29 1.52
N ILE A 194 10.18 -4.86 0.76
CA ILE A 194 11.16 -5.79 0.16
C ILE A 194 11.93 -6.58 1.22
N SER A 195 12.16 -6.01 2.41
CA SER A 195 12.91 -6.67 3.48
C SER A 195 12.21 -7.93 3.98
N GLU A 196 10.90 -7.84 4.23
CA GLU A 196 10.04 -8.94 4.66
C GLU A 196 9.95 -10.02 3.58
N VAL A 197 9.83 -9.60 2.31
CA VAL A 197 9.84 -10.52 1.17
C VAL A 197 11.16 -11.27 1.05
N MET A 198 12.29 -10.59 1.22
CA MET A 198 13.62 -11.22 1.18
C MET A 198 13.81 -12.20 2.35
N ALA A 199 13.39 -11.83 3.56
CA ALA A 199 13.42 -12.71 4.73
C ALA A 199 12.51 -13.94 4.53
N ARG A 200 11.36 -13.77 3.87
CA ARG A 200 10.46 -14.88 3.53
C ARG A 200 11.09 -15.84 2.53
N LEU A 201 11.74 -15.33 1.49
CA LEU A 201 12.48 -16.16 0.53
C LEU A 201 13.56 -17.01 1.24
N GLU A 202 14.33 -16.39 2.13
CA GLU A 202 15.35 -17.07 2.93
C GLU A 202 14.74 -18.15 3.83
N GLY A 203 13.65 -17.84 4.53
CA GLY A 203 12.92 -18.80 5.36
C GLY A 203 12.35 -20.00 4.60
N LEU A 204 12.07 -19.85 3.29
CA LEU A 204 11.66 -20.92 2.39
C LEU A 204 12.84 -21.68 1.74
N GLY A 205 14.07 -21.32 2.11
CA GLY A 205 15.31 -21.87 1.54
C GLY A 205 15.51 -21.48 0.07
N ILE A 206 14.89 -20.40 -0.40
CA ILE A 206 15.03 -19.88 -1.76
C ILE A 206 16.17 -18.87 -1.77
N HIS A 207 17.28 -19.25 -2.41
CA HIS A 207 18.50 -18.46 -2.41
C HIS A 207 18.84 -17.94 -3.80
N PHE A 208 19.31 -16.71 -3.88
CA PHE A 208 19.88 -16.15 -5.10
C PHE A 208 21.28 -16.74 -5.35
N ARG A 209 21.55 -17.16 -6.58
CA ARG A 209 22.87 -17.72 -6.97
C ARG A 209 23.94 -16.65 -7.03
N HIS A 210 23.57 -15.46 -7.49
CA HIS A 210 24.46 -14.33 -7.66
C HIS A 210 23.83 -13.07 -7.08
N ARG A 211 24.66 -12.17 -6.56
CA ARG A 211 24.24 -10.86 -6.08
C ARG A 211 23.44 -10.08 -7.12
N ARG A 212 23.80 -10.19 -8.40
CA ARG A 212 23.08 -9.56 -9.52
C ARG A 212 21.63 -10.03 -9.64
N ASP A 213 21.35 -11.30 -9.31
CA ASP A 213 19.98 -11.83 -9.34
C ASP A 213 19.15 -11.25 -8.20
N ALA A 214 19.75 -11.10 -7.00
CA ALA A 214 19.10 -10.43 -5.88
C ALA A 214 18.78 -8.96 -6.20
N GLU A 215 19.74 -8.22 -6.76
CA GLU A 215 19.54 -6.82 -7.18
C GLU A 215 18.43 -6.70 -8.24
N ARG A 216 18.42 -7.61 -9.23
CA ARG A 216 17.38 -7.65 -10.26
C ARG A 216 16.00 -7.99 -9.67
N PHE A 217 15.93 -8.91 -8.72
CA PHE A 217 14.69 -9.23 -8.02
C PHE A 217 14.15 -7.99 -7.28
N CYS A 218 15.00 -7.26 -6.55
CA CYS A 218 14.57 -6.03 -5.85
C CYS A 218 14.00 -5.00 -6.83
N THR A 219 14.61 -4.80 -8.00
CA THR A 219 14.07 -3.90 -9.04
C THR A 219 12.72 -4.38 -9.57
N LEU A 220 12.58 -5.67 -9.87
CA LEU A 220 11.31 -6.23 -10.37
C LEU A 220 10.21 -6.17 -9.32
N TYR A 221 10.53 -6.46 -8.06
CA TYR A 221 9.59 -6.36 -6.95
C TYR A 221 9.15 -4.90 -6.74
N GLN A 222 10.08 -3.95 -6.76
CA GLN A 222 9.73 -2.53 -6.64
C GLN A 222 8.79 -2.08 -7.77
N GLU A 223 9.06 -2.51 -9.01
CA GLU A 223 8.20 -2.20 -10.15
C GLU A 223 6.80 -2.82 -10.00
N PHE A 224 6.73 -4.08 -9.58
CA PHE A 224 5.49 -4.78 -9.26
C PHE A 224 4.71 -4.05 -8.16
N HIS A 225 5.37 -3.70 -7.06
CA HIS A 225 4.79 -2.98 -5.93
C HIS A 225 4.26 -1.58 -6.33
N ASN A 226 4.96 -0.87 -7.21
CA ASN A 226 4.52 0.44 -7.67
C ASN A 226 3.22 0.39 -8.51
N HIS A 227 2.90 -0.78 -9.07
CA HIS A 227 1.75 -1.00 -9.96
C HIS A 227 0.65 -1.87 -9.35
N MET A 228 0.76 -2.26 -8.08
CA MET A 228 -0.28 -3.02 -7.37
C MET A 228 -1.13 -2.10 -6.47
N ARG A 229 -2.41 -2.41 -6.31
CA ARG A 229 -3.30 -1.64 -5.43
C ARG A 229 -3.03 -1.99 -3.97
N LEU A 230 -2.90 -0.97 -3.11
CA LEU A 230 -2.57 -1.12 -1.69
C LEU A 230 -3.67 -0.59 -0.77
N GLN A 231 -3.91 -1.27 0.36
CA GLN A 231 -4.87 -0.81 1.38
C GLN A 231 -4.45 0.54 1.98
N CYS A 232 -3.15 0.73 2.25
CA CYS A 232 -2.59 1.98 2.77
C CYS A 232 -2.80 3.17 1.80
N ASN A 233 -3.13 2.89 0.54
CA ASN A 233 -3.41 3.85 -0.51
C ASN A 233 -4.90 3.92 -0.90
N ARG A 234 -5.80 3.31 -0.12
CA ARG A 234 -7.25 3.24 -0.42
C ARG A 234 -7.53 2.70 -1.82
N GLY A 235 -6.79 1.66 -2.21
CA GLY A 235 -6.95 0.95 -3.48
C GLY A 235 -6.26 1.60 -4.68
N TYR A 236 -5.56 2.73 -4.50
CA TYR A 236 -4.67 3.25 -5.53
C TYR A 236 -3.34 2.50 -5.54
N THR A 237 -2.73 2.41 -6.71
CA THR A 237 -1.31 2.06 -6.82
C THR A 237 -0.43 3.23 -6.35
N PRO A 238 0.80 2.98 -5.88
CA PRO A 238 1.77 4.05 -5.62
C PRO A 238 1.96 4.99 -6.83
N GLU A 239 2.05 4.44 -8.04
CA GLU A 239 2.23 5.22 -9.27
C GLU A 239 1.02 6.12 -9.57
N GLU A 240 -0.19 5.60 -9.42
CA GLU A 240 -1.42 6.39 -9.58
C GLU A 240 -1.48 7.53 -8.55
N LEU A 241 -1.14 7.30 -7.28
CA LEU A 241 -1.16 8.36 -6.26
C LEU A 241 -0.17 9.49 -6.56
N LEU A 242 1.00 9.17 -7.11
CA LEU A 242 1.96 10.18 -7.56
C LEU A 242 1.34 11.08 -8.65
N SER A 243 0.50 10.51 -9.52
CA SER A 243 -0.21 11.27 -10.56
C SER A 243 -1.42 12.06 -10.04
N VAL A 244 -2.14 11.53 -9.04
CA VAL A 244 -3.39 12.11 -8.49
C VAL A 244 -3.12 13.23 -7.46
N HIS A 245 -2.05 13.12 -6.66
CA HIS A 245 -1.67 14.14 -5.67
C HIS A 245 -0.96 15.37 -6.28
N LEU A 246 -0.92 15.48 -7.61
CA LEU A 246 -0.47 16.67 -8.32
C LEU A 246 -1.66 17.34 -9.03
N PRO A 247 -2.43 18.22 -8.35
CA PRO A 247 -2.90 19.39 -9.05
C PRO A 247 -1.66 20.07 -9.65
N ALA A 248 -1.74 20.55 -10.88
CA ALA A 248 -0.70 21.33 -11.56
C ALA A 248 -0.32 22.66 -10.86
N ALA A 249 -0.56 22.79 -9.55
CA ALA A 249 -0.18 23.91 -8.71
C ALA A 249 0.87 23.48 -7.67
N ARG A 250 2.14 23.68 -8.04
CA ARG A 250 3.28 24.01 -7.17
C ARG A 250 3.84 22.94 -6.22
N VAL A 251 4.06 21.71 -6.68
CA VAL A 251 5.20 20.94 -6.14
C VAL A 251 6.44 21.33 -6.95
N PRO A 252 7.46 21.96 -6.33
CA PRO A 252 8.68 22.32 -7.04
C PRO A 252 9.30 21.08 -7.67
N LYS A 253 9.75 21.16 -8.93
CA LYS A 253 10.51 20.05 -9.57
C LYS A 253 11.84 19.77 -8.86
N SER A 254 12.29 20.74 -8.06
CA SER A 254 13.50 20.75 -7.24
C SER A 254 13.28 21.68 -6.05
N LEU A 255 13.79 21.31 -4.87
CA LEU A 255 13.92 22.22 -3.73
C LEU A 255 15.34 22.75 -3.70
N SER A 256 15.48 24.03 -3.35
CA SER A 256 16.77 24.66 -3.14
C SER A 256 17.01 25.07 -1.69
N LEU A 257 18.22 24.84 -1.20
CA LEU A 257 18.67 25.32 0.09
C LEU A 257 18.75 26.85 0.03
N GLY A 258 18.18 27.51 1.03
CA GLY A 258 18.27 28.95 1.18
C GLY A 258 19.71 29.43 1.36
N PRO A 259 20.01 30.70 1.07
CA PRO A 259 21.38 31.24 1.10
C PRO A 259 22.08 31.07 2.45
N ASN A 260 21.33 31.09 3.55
CA ASN A 260 21.88 30.89 4.90
C ASN A 260 22.37 29.46 5.12
N ILE A 261 21.62 28.45 4.66
CA ILE A 261 22.02 27.04 4.78
C ILE A 261 23.19 26.75 3.85
N LYS A 262 23.16 27.29 2.61
CA LYS A 262 24.28 27.17 1.66
C LYS A 262 25.56 27.77 2.22
N LYS A 263 25.48 28.93 2.87
CA LYS A 263 26.62 29.57 3.53
C LYS A 263 27.11 28.74 4.72
N ALA A 264 26.20 28.24 5.55
CA ALA A 264 26.54 27.44 6.72
C ALA A 264 27.23 26.10 6.37
N LEU A 265 26.84 25.49 5.24
CA LEU A 265 27.53 24.32 4.70
C LEU A 265 28.91 24.70 4.13
N ALA A 266 28.99 25.82 3.40
CA ALA A 266 30.24 26.26 2.78
C ALA A 266 31.32 26.74 3.77
N ASP A 267 30.92 27.35 4.89
CA ASP A 267 31.82 27.81 5.94
C ASP A 267 32.04 26.76 7.07
N GLY A 268 31.43 25.58 6.93
CA GLY A 268 31.59 24.45 7.84
C GLY A 268 30.91 24.63 9.21
N THR A 269 30.07 25.65 9.37
CA THR A 269 29.28 25.84 10.60
C THR A 269 28.12 24.84 10.71
N MET A 270 27.76 24.19 9.61
CA MET A 270 26.80 23.09 9.54
C MET A 270 27.43 21.85 8.89
N ASP A 271 27.33 20.69 9.54
CA ASP A 271 27.85 19.44 9.01
C ASP A 271 26.92 18.83 7.96
N ALA A 272 27.42 18.71 6.72
CA ALA A 272 26.69 18.14 5.61
C ALA A 272 26.29 16.68 5.85
N ALA A 273 27.16 15.86 6.47
CA ALA A 273 26.89 14.44 6.68
C ALA A 273 25.74 14.22 7.69
N SER A 274 25.70 15.02 8.76
CA SER A 274 24.60 15.01 9.72
C SER A 274 23.29 15.46 9.10
N LEU A 275 23.31 16.46 8.20
CA LEU A 275 22.12 16.93 7.50
C LEU A 275 21.61 15.91 6.47
N GLU A 276 22.51 15.27 5.71
CA GLU A 276 22.18 14.17 4.79
C GLU A 276 21.54 13.00 5.55
N LYS A 277 22.15 12.59 6.67
CA LYS A 277 21.62 11.53 7.52
C LYS A 277 20.26 11.89 8.09
N GLY A 278 20.05 13.11 8.56
CA GLY A 278 18.75 13.57 9.06
C GLY A 278 17.65 13.58 7.99
N LEU A 279 18.00 13.80 6.72
CA LEU A 279 17.05 13.73 5.59
C LEU A 279 16.72 12.29 5.17
N LEU A 280 17.65 11.35 5.37
CA LEU A 280 17.45 9.93 5.08
C LEU A 280 16.68 9.23 6.21
N ASP A 281 16.94 9.61 7.46
CA ASP A 281 16.34 9.01 8.65
C ASP A 281 14.94 9.58 8.97
N SER A 282 14.53 10.66 8.29
CA SER A 282 13.22 11.30 8.47
C SER A 282 12.17 10.73 7.48
N PRO A 283 10.92 10.49 7.92
CA PRO A 283 9.85 10.08 7.03
C PRO A 283 9.51 11.22 6.06
N PHE A 284 10.14 11.20 4.89
CA PHE A 284 9.99 12.23 3.87
C PHE A 284 9.14 11.69 2.72
N HIS A 285 7.91 12.18 2.58
CA HIS A 285 6.92 11.61 1.66
C HIS A 285 7.24 11.74 0.16
N ASN A 286 8.28 12.49 -0.26
CA ASN A 286 8.61 12.72 -1.67
C ASN A 286 10.08 12.43 -2.01
N GLU A 287 10.36 11.25 -2.55
CA GLU A 287 11.73 10.80 -2.86
C GLU A 287 12.47 11.72 -3.84
N ARG A 288 11.76 12.24 -4.85
CA ARG A 288 12.36 13.12 -5.86
C ARG A 288 12.85 14.43 -5.25
N LEU A 289 12.09 15.00 -4.32
CA LEU A 289 12.50 16.20 -3.60
C LEU A 289 13.62 15.92 -2.60
N ARG A 290 13.63 14.73 -1.98
CA ARG A 290 14.76 14.27 -1.15
C ARG A 290 16.04 14.24 -1.96
N GLN A 291 16.01 13.62 -3.14
CA GLN A 291 17.15 13.55 -4.06
C GLN A 291 17.61 14.93 -4.53
N SER A 292 16.68 15.88 -4.75
CA SER A 292 17.03 17.27 -5.08
C SER A 292 17.80 17.97 -3.95
N LEU A 293 17.35 17.81 -2.70
CA LEU A 293 18.01 18.40 -1.53
C LEU A 293 19.38 17.77 -1.28
N LEU A 294 19.50 16.45 -1.37
CA LEU A 294 20.79 15.75 -1.23
C LEU A 294 21.81 16.25 -2.26
N ARG A 295 21.38 16.46 -3.52
CA ARG A 295 22.26 17.07 -4.54
C ARG A 295 22.68 18.49 -4.15
N GLU A 296 21.78 19.32 -3.62
CA GLU A 296 22.14 20.68 -3.18
C GLU A 296 23.10 20.70 -1.98
N ILE A 297 22.98 19.75 -1.05
CA ILE A 297 23.92 19.61 0.07
C ILE A 297 25.32 19.29 -0.47
N THR A 298 25.44 18.32 -1.37
CA THR A 298 26.74 17.95 -1.97
C THR A 298 27.40 19.10 -2.72
N VAL A 299 26.62 19.97 -3.40
CA VAL A 299 27.12 21.14 -4.11
C VAL A 299 27.54 22.26 -3.16
N SER A 300 26.84 22.43 -2.04
CA SER A 300 27.05 23.52 -1.08
C SER A 300 28.17 23.25 -0.06
N ASP A 301 28.44 21.98 0.23
CA ASP A 301 29.53 21.50 1.12
C ASP A 301 30.94 21.65 0.50
N GLY A 302 31.07 22.31 -0.67
CA GLY A 302 32.36 22.54 -1.31
C GLY A 302 33.06 21.27 -1.81
N LYS A 303 32.43 20.09 -1.69
CA LYS A 303 32.88 18.87 -2.36
C LYS A 303 32.78 19.10 -3.87
N THR A 304 33.92 19.36 -4.48
CA THR A 304 34.06 19.23 -5.92
C THR A 304 33.56 17.85 -6.30
N VAL A 305 32.49 17.79 -7.11
CA VAL A 305 32.24 16.62 -7.93
C VAL A 305 33.53 16.41 -8.69
N HIS A 306 34.32 15.42 -8.31
CA HIS A 306 35.39 14.92 -9.16
C HIS A 306 34.68 14.46 -10.43
N SER A 307 34.56 15.36 -11.41
CA SER A 307 34.30 14.97 -12.77
C SER A 307 35.52 14.14 -13.15
N VAL A 308 35.35 12.83 -13.12
CA VAL A 308 36.28 11.91 -13.76
C VAL A 308 36.46 12.47 -15.15
N LYS A 309 37.68 12.93 -15.49
CA LYS A 309 38.00 13.40 -16.84
C LYS A 309 37.80 12.21 -17.77
N VAL A 310 36.62 12.09 -18.35
CA VAL A 310 36.29 11.03 -19.30
C VAL A 310 37.15 11.28 -20.53
N GLY A 311 38.03 10.33 -20.83
CA GLY A 311 38.87 10.38 -22.00
C GLY A 311 38.03 10.40 -23.27
N ARG A 312 38.49 11.12 -24.30
CA ARG A 312 37.74 11.31 -25.55
C ARG A 312 37.32 10.00 -26.23
N ASN A 313 38.02 8.90 -25.94
CA ASN A 313 37.74 7.55 -26.44
C ASN A 313 37.06 6.61 -25.42
N ASP A 314 36.80 7.05 -24.19
CA ASP A 314 36.15 6.26 -23.14
C ASP A 314 34.63 6.22 -23.36
N LEU A 315 33.95 5.29 -22.72
CA LEU A 315 32.50 5.17 -22.82
C LEU A 315 31.78 6.39 -22.22
N CYS A 316 30.77 6.87 -22.92
CA CYS A 316 30.07 8.09 -22.57
C CYS A 316 29.23 7.89 -21.30
N PRO A 317 29.37 8.75 -20.27
CA PRO A 317 28.73 8.56 -18.97
C PRO A 317 27.20 8.76 -19.01
N CYS A 318 26.63 9.21 -20.13
CA CYS A 318 25.16 9.23 -20.33
C CYS A 318 24.55 7.84 -20.56
N GLY A 319 25.37 6.78 -20.60
CA GLY A 319 24.88 5.40 -20.74
C GLY A 319 24.55 4.98 -22.17
N SER A 320 24.88 5.79 -23.17
CA SER A 320 24.59 5.50 -24.59
C SER A 320 25.39 4.32 -25.17
N GLY A 321 26.38 3.80 -24.43
CA GLY A 321 27.29 2.75 -24.89
C GLY A 321 28.28 3.19 -25.98
N GLN A 322 28.27 4.45 -26.39
CA GLN A 322 29.20 4.98 -27.39
C GLN A 322 30.41 5.64 -26.73
N LYS A 323 31.54 5.74 -27.46
CA LYS A 323 32.70 6.54 -27.02
C LYS A 323 32.30 8.01 -26.87
N TYR A 324 32.82 8.70 -25.86
CA TYR A 324 32.45 10.07 -25.46
C TYR A 324 32.44 11.04 -26.65
N LYS A 325 33.47 11.01 -27.52
CA LYS A 325 33.55 11.85 -28.75
C LYS A 325 32.47 11.61 -29.81
N LYS A 326 31.75 10.49 -29.74
CA LYS A 326 30.68 10.14 -30.68
C LYS A 326 29.28 10.40 -30.10
N CYS A 327 29.18 10.76 -28.82
CA CYS A 327 27.91 11.00 -28.12
C CYS A 327 27.86 12.42 -27.52
N CYS A 328 28.15 12.60 -26.22
CA CYS A 328 28.04 13.90 -25.55
C CYS A 328 29.24 14.83 -25.75
N GLY A 329 30.36 14.33 -26.28
CA GLY A 329 31.58 15.10 -26.56
C GLY A 329 31.74 15.53 -28.02
N ARG A 330 30.62 15.75 -28.73
CA ARG A 330 30.61 16.33 -30.08
C ARG A 330 30.77 17.84 -30.04
#